data_AF-A0A521Y432-F1
#
_entry.id   AF-A0A521Y432-F1
#
_cell.length_a   1.000
_cell.length_b   1.000
_cell.length_c   1.000
_cell.angle_alpha   90.00
_cell.angle_beta   90.00
_cell.angle_gamma   90.00
#
_symmetry.space_group_name_H-M   'P 1'
#
loop_
_entity.id
_entity.type
_entity.pdbx_description
1 polymer ?
#
loop_
_entity_poly.entity_id
_entity_poly.type
_entity_poly.pdbx_seq_one_letter_code
_entity_poly.pdbx_strand_id
1 'polypeptide(L)'
;MKARISFDTLAYANRLKAAGVDPKAAEAQAEVNADMIATLLNDALATKQDISELSLSTKQDIAEVNIQIRKVHSELIQEIKNTRSDLEHQIKEVRSDLEHQITETRSGLEKQIHETRSSLEKQIQETRSGLEKQVHETRSGLEKQIHETRSGLEKQIHETRSGLELKMSELETRLVFKLGAMIVATVTIAATLLSLLIKT
;
A
#
# COMPACT_ATOMS: atom_id res chain seq x y z
N MET A 1 -87.99 14.44 5.62
CA MET A 1 -89.04 14.76 6.61
C MET A 1 -88.35 15.31 7.86
N LYS A 2 -88.37 16.65 8.08
CA LYS A 2 -87.87 17.26 9.33
C LYS A 2 -88.82 16.79 10.44
N ALA A 3 -88.34 15.99 11.40
CA ALA A 3 -89.07 15.81 12.65
C ALA A 3 -89.03 17.16 13.37
N ARG A 4 -90.11 17.93 13.27
CA ARG A 4 -90.27 19.16 14.06
C ARG A 4 -90.59 18.72 15.48
N ILE A 5 -89.62 18.84 16.37
CA ILE A 5 -89.90 18.84 17.81
C ILE A 5 -90.63 20.16 18.06
N SER A 6 -91.94 20.11 18.27
CA SER A 6 -92.75 21.28 18.61
C SER A 6 -93.02 21.28 20.11
N PHE A 7 -92.68 22.38 20.78
CA PHE A 7 -93.07 22.60 22.16
C PHE A 7 -94.53 23.05 22.20
N ASP A 8 -95.40 22.26 22.84
CA ASP A 8 -96.81 22.62 23.01
C ASP A 8 -96.97 23.55 24.21
N THR A 9 -96.88 24.85 23.93
CA THR A 9 -96.98 25.92 24.92
C THR A 9 -98.30 25.87 25.69
N LEU A 10 -99.41 25.50 25.04
CA LEU A 10 -100.73 25.45 25.66
C LEU A 10 -100.86 24.25 26.61
N ALA A 11 -100.43 23.06 26.18
CA ALA A 11 -100.42 21.88 27.04
C ALA A 11 -99.50 22.07 28.25
N TYR A 12 -98.36 22.74 28.07
CA TYR A 12 -97.43 23.06 29.17
C TYR A 12 -98.04 24.07 30.16
N ALA A 13 -98.64 25.17 29.68
CA ALA A 13 -99.33 26.14 30.53
C ALA A 13 -100.48 25.49 31.31
N ASN A 14 -101.27 24.61 30.68
CA ASN A 14 -102.37 23.89 31.34
C ASN A 14 -101.88 22.94 32.44
N ARG A 15 -100.71 22.32 32.26
CA ARG A 15 -100.07 21.50 33.32
C ARG A 15 -99.61 22.35 34.50
N LEU A 16 -99.05 23.53 34.26
CA LEU A 16 -98.66 24.46 35.34
C LEU A 16 -99.88 24.95 36.14
N LYS A 17 -100.97 25.29 35.45
CA LYS A 17 -102.26 25.67 36.09
C LYS A 17 -102.81 24.52 36.95
N ALA A 18 -102.79 23.30 36.43
CA ALA A 18 -103.21 22.11 37.18
C ALA A 18 -102.33 21.81 38.41
N ALA A 19 -101.07 22.25 38.38
CA ALA A 19 -100.13 22.17 39.51
C ALA A 19 -100.26 23.32 40.51
N GLY A 20 -101.24 24.23 40.33
CA GLY A 20 -101.52 25.33 41.27
C GLY A 20 -100.78 26.63 41.00
N VAL A 21 -100.10 26.76 39.84
CA VAL A 21 -99.49 28.04 39.42
C VAL A 21 -100.59 29.00 38.94
N ASP A 22 -100.48 30.28 39.32
CA ASP A 22 -101.42 31.33 38.86
C ASP A 22 -101.55 31.32 37.32
N PRO A 23 -102.76 31.45 36.76
CA PRO A 23 -102.97 31.35 35.30
C PRO A 23 -102.11 32.29 34.47
N LYS A 24 -101.89 33.54 34.90
CA LYS A 24 -101.07 34.51 34.17
C LYS A 24 -99.59 34.15 34.27
N ALA A 25 -99.15 33.71 35.45
CA ALA A 25 -97.77 33.25 35.64
C ALA A 25 -97.46 31.97 34.86
N ALA A 26 -98.41 31.03 34.79
CA ALA A 26 -98.29 29.78 34.03
C ALA A 26 -98.18 30.02 32.53
N GLU A 27 -98.94 30.97 31.98
CA GLU A 27 -98.85 31.38 30.57
C GLU A 27 -97.53 32.08 30.27
N ALA A 28 -97.12 33.05 31.10
CA ALA A 28 -95.85 33.76 30.93
C ALA A 28 -94.63 32.83 31.00
N GLN A 29 -94.63 31.87 31.94
CA GLN A 29 -93.55 30.87 32.05
C GLN A 29 -93.50 29.94 30.83
N ALA A 30 -94.66 29.54 30.31
CA ALA A 30 -94.75 28.70 29.12
C ALA A 30 -94.18 29.41 27.88
N GLU A 31 -94.48 30.70 27.73
CA GLU A 31 -94.02 31.51 26.61
C GLU A 31 -92.50 31.74 26.66
N VAL A 32 -91.94 32.14 27.82
CA VAL A 32 -90.48 32.31 27.97
C VAL A 32 -89.74 30.98 27.72
N ASN A 33 -90.27 29.87 28.22
CA ASN A 33 -89.67 28.56 27.98
C ASN A 33 -89.79 28.13 26.50
N ALA A 34 -90.91 28.45 25.84
CA ALA A 34 -91.10 28.17 24.42
C ALA A 34 -90.10 28.97 23.56
N ASP A 35 -89.90 30.25 23.86
CA ASP A 35 -88.93 31.11 23.17
C ASP A 35 -87.49 30.66 23.41
N MET A 36 -87.15 30.29 24.65
CA MET A 36 -85.82 29.76 24.96
C MET A 36 -85.56 28.43 24.24
N ILE A 37 -86.55 27.52 24.20
CA ILE A 37 -86.45 26.25 23.48
C ILE A 37 -86.36 26.49 21.96
N ALA A 38 -87.12 27.44 21.42
CA ALA A 38 -87.05 27.81 20.01
C ALA A 38 -85.67 28.36 19.64
N THR A 39 -85.11 29.22 20.48
CA THR A 39 -83.75 29.78 20.32
C THR A 39 -82.70 28.66 20.36
N LEU A 40 -82.77 27.76 21.35
CA LEU A 40 -81.84 26.63 21.46
C LEU A 40 -81.94 25.66 20.26
N LEU A 41 -83.15 25.40 19.77
CA LEU A 41 -83.38 24.49 18.63
C LEU A 41 -82.95 25.09 17.29
N ASN A 42 -83.00 26.42 17.14
CA ASN A 42 -82.70 27.10 15.87
C ASN A 42 -81.25 27.58 15.79
N ASP A 43 -80.68 28.07 16.90
CA ASP A 43 -79.42 28.82 16.87
C ASP A 43 -78.25 28.09 17.54
N ALA A 44 -78.52 27.16 18.46
CA ALA A 44 -77.47 26.48 19.25
C ALA A 44 -77.18 25.05 18.80
N LEU A 45 -78.08 24.40 18.06
CA LEU A 45 -77.94 23.01 17.65
C LEU A 45 -77.63 22.88 16.16
N ALA A 46 -76.59 22.10 15.86
CA ALA A 46 -76.29 21.70 14.49
C ALA A 46 -77.47 20.93 13.88
N THR A 47 -77.89 21.37 12.70
CA THR A 47 -78.96 20.75 11.94
C THR A 47 -78.45 19.51 11.20
N LYS A 48 -79.37 18.68 10.69
CA LYS A 48 -79.01 17.57 9.79
C LYS A 48 -78.28 18.04 8.53
N GLN A 49 -78.52 19.28 8.10
CA GLN A 49 -77.85 19.85 6.94
C GLN A 49 -76.39 20.17 7.29
N ASP A 50 -76.13 20.82 8.41
CA ASP A 50 -74.76 21.13 8.86
C ASP A 50 -73.91 19.85 9.01
N ILE A 51 -74.51 18.80 9.59
CA ILE A 51 -73.84 17.49 9.72
C ILE A 51 -73.57 16.87 8.33
N SER A 52 -74.49 17.02 7.38
CA SER A 52 -74.33 16.51 6.01
C SER A 52 -73.24 17.27 5.25
N GLU A 53 -73.19 18.60 5.39
CA GLU A 53 -72.17 19.46 4.77
C GLU A 53 -70.79 19.16 5.36
N LEU A 54 -70.69 19.05 6.68
CA LEU A 54 -69.45 18.65 7.35
C LEU A 54 -69.01 17.24 6.92
N SER A 55 -69.93 16.27 6.84
CA SER A 55 -69.60 14.92 6.35
C SER A 55 -69.10 14.93 4.91
N LEU A 56 -69.64 15.79 4.05
CA LEU A 56 -69.20 15.95 2.68
C LEU A 56 -67.80 16.56 2.63
N SER A 57 -67.55 17.64 3.38
CA SER A 57 -66.24 18.29 3.50
C SER A 57 -65.18 17.30 3.97
N THR A 58 -65.43 16.58 5.06
CA THR A 58 -64.48 15.58 5.58
C THR A 58 -64.19 14.46 4.58
N LYS A 59 -65.20 14.03 3.79
CA LYS A 59 -64.97 13.05 2.72
C LYS A 59 -64.09 13.60 1.60
N GLN A 60 -64.25 14.88 1.26
CA GLN A 60 -63.41 15.56 0.29
C GLN A 60 -61.97 15.70 0.80
N ASP A 61 -61.78 16.12 2.06
CA ASP A 61 -60.46 16.25 2.68
C ASP A 61 -59.74 14.89 2.74
N ILE A 62 -60.45 13.82 3.12
CA ILE A 62 -59.91 12.45 3.12
C ILE A 62 -59.51 12.03 1.69
N ALA A 63 -60.31 12.36 0.68
CA ALA A 63 -59.99 12.05 -0.70
C ALA A 63 -58.75 12.80 -1.17
N GLU A 64 -58.62 14.08 -0.82
CA GLU A 64 -57.45 14.90 -1.14
C GLU A 64 -56.18 14.38 -0.46
N VAL A 65 -56.23 14.10 0.84
CA VAL A 65 -55.10 13.53 1.59
C VAL A 65 -54.68 12.19 0.99
N ASN A 66 -55.62 11.32 0.61
CA ASN A 66 -55.30 10.06 -0.06
C ASN A 66 -54.63 10.25 -1.43
N ILE A 67 -54.99 11.29 -2.18
CA ILE A 67 -54.31 11.65 -3.43
C ILE A 67 -52.89 12.12 -3.13
N GLN A 68 -52.71 13.01 -2.15
CA GLN A 68 -51.39 13.51 -1.76
C GLN A 68 -50.47 12.38 -1.27
N ILE A 69 -50.98 11.47 -0.42
CA ILE A 69 -50.25 10.29 0.05
C ILE A 69 -49.78 9.43 -1.14
N ARG A 70 -50.65 9.16 -2.11
CA ARG A 70 -50.29 8.37 -3.30
C ARG A 70 -49.22 9.07 -4.15
N LYS A 71 -49.32 10.40 -4.29
CA LYS A 71 -48.33 11.20 -5.01
C LYS A 71 -46.96 11.11 -4.35
N VAL A 72 -46.88 11.43 -3.06
CA VAL A 72 -45.62 11.38 -2.28
C VAL A 72 -45.03 9.96 -2.30
N HIS A 73 -45.86 8.93 -2.13
CA HIS A 73 -45.40 7.55 -2.19
C HIS A 73 -44.82 7.19 -3.56
N SER A 74 -45.45 7.63 -4.66
CA SER A 74 -44.94 7.42 -6.01
C SER A 74 -43.62 8.17 -6.25
N GLU A 75 -43.51 9.41 -5.79
CA GLU A 75 -42.29 10.23 -5.89
C GLU A 75 -41.14 9.58 -5.11
N LEU A 76 -41.39 9.14 -3.88
CA LEU A 76 -40.39 8.47 -3.05
C LEU A 76 -39.92 7.14 -3.67
N ILE A 77 -40.81 6.34 -4.25
CA ILE A 77 -40.42 5.12 -4.98
C ILE A 77 -39.51 5.47 -6.15
N GLN A 78 -39.80 6.54 -6.88
CA GLN A 78 -38.98 6.95 -8.02
C GLN A 78 -37.61 7.46 -7.57
N GLU A 79 -37.54 8.24 -6.50
CA GLU A 79 -36.30 8.75 -5.93
C GLU A 79 -35.41 7.63 -5.40
N ILE A 80 -35.99 6.62 -4.73
CA ILE A 80 -35.28 5.42 -4.27
C ILE A 80 -34.72 4.65 -5.46
N LYS A 81 -35.50 4.48 -6.54
CA LYS A 81 -35.04 3.80 -7.76
C LYS A 81 -33.88 4.53 -8.43
N ASN A 82 -33.99 5.85 -8.54
CA ASN A 82 -32.95 6.69 -9.14
C ASN A 82 -31.67 6.62 -8.31
N THR A 83 -31.77 6.86 -7.00
CA THR A 83 -30.63 6.76 -6.06
C THR A 83 -29.96 5.40 -6.14
N ARG A 84 -30.74 4.31 -6.19
CA ARG A 84 -30.19 2.96 -6.33
C ARG A 84 -29.44 2.78 -7.65
N SER A 85 -30.01 3.25 -8.76
CA SER A 85 -29.37 3.18 -10.08
C SER A 85 -28.05 3.97 -10.10
N ASP A 86 -28.03 5.16 -9.52
CA ASP A 86 -26.85 6.02 -9.45
C ASP A 86 -25.76 5.37 -8.59
N LEU A 87 -26.11 4.79 -7.44
CA LEU A 87 -25.17 4.03 -6.61
C LEU A 87 -24.63 2.79 -7.32
N GLU A 88 -25.48 2.05 -8.05
CA GLU A 88 -25.04 0.90 -8.85
C GLU A 88 -24.06 1.33 -9.97
N HIS A 89 -24.26 2.50 -10.57
CA HIS A 89 -23.32 3.07 -11.55
C HIS A 89 -21.99 3.45 -10.90
N GLN A 90 -22.03 4.22 -9.81
CA GLN A 90 -20.81 4.66 -9.09
C GLN A 90 -19.99 3.46 -8.59
N ILE A 91 -20.64 2.41 -8.10
CA ILE A 91 -19.94 1.19 -7.68
C ILE A 91 -19.22 0.52 -8.86
N LYS A 92 -19.84 0.48 -10.05
CA LYS A 92 -19.21 -0.09 -11.25
C LYS A 92 -18.02 0.74 -11.71
N GLU A 93 -18.16 2.07 -11.70
CA GLU A 93 -17.09 3.00 -12.07
C GLU A 93 -15.88 2.86 -11.14
N VAL A 94 -16.11 2.92 -9.82
CA VAL A 94 -15.05 2.73 -8.82
C VAL A 94 -14.36 1.36 -8.96
N ARG A 95 -15.12 0.29 -9.25
CA ARG A 95 -14.54 -1.04 -9.49
C ARG A 95 -13.65 -1.07 -10.72
N SER A 96 -14.12 -0.49 -11.83
CA SER A 96 -13.36 -0.40 -13.07
C SER A 96 -12.06 0.37 -12.87
N ASP A 97 -12.12 1.50 -12.17
CA ASP A 97 -10.94 2.32 -11.89
C ASP A 97 -9.93 1.58 -11.01
N LEU A 98 -10.39 0.87 -9.98
CA LEU A 98 -9.52 0.04 -9.14
C LEU A 98 -8.88 -1.11 -9.92
N GLU A 99 -9.63 -1.79 -10.80
CA GLU A 99 -9.08 -2.84 -11.67
C GLU A 99 -8.00 -2.30 -12.61
N HIS A 100 -8.20 -1.10 -13.17
CA HIS A 100 -7.20 -0.41 -13.98
C HIS A 100 -5.94 -0.08 -13.18
N GLN A 101 -6.09 0.55 -12.01
CA GLN A 101 -4.96 0.91 -11.15
C GLN A 101 -4.15 -0.30 -10.69
N ILE A 102 -4.81 -1.41 -10.36
CA ILE A 102 -4.16 -2.67 -10.00
C ILE A 102 -3.33 -3.20 -11.18
N THR A 103 -3.90 -3.17 -12.38
CA THR A 103 -3.22 -3.65 -13.60
C THR A 103 -2.01 -2.80 -13.94
N GLU A 104 -2.15 -1.48 -13.88
CA GLU A 104 -1.06 -0.53 -14.12
C GLU A 104 0.06 -0.70 -13.10
N THR A 105 -0.28 -0.78 -11.81
CA THR A 105 0.69 -1.00 -10.72
C THR A 105 1.45 -2.30 -10.93
N ARG A 106 0.74 -3.39 -11.26
CA ARG A 106 1.35 -4.69 -11.51
C ARG A 106 2.31 -4.64 -12.70
N SER A 107 1.91 -4.03 -13.80
CA SER A 107 2.76 -3.88 -14.98
C SER A 107 4.02 -3.05 -14.67
N GLY A 108 3.86 -1.97 -13.90
CA GLY A 108 4.99 -1.14 -13.43
C GLY A 108 5.98 -1.93 -12.58
N LEU A 109 5.49 -2.74 -11.63
CA LEU A 109 6.33 -3.60 -10.80
C LEU A 109 7.04 -4.69 -11.61
N GLU A 110 6.34 -5.32 -12.56
CA GLU A 110 6.93 -6.33 -13.45
C GLU A 110 8.09 -5.73 -14.27
N LYS A 111 7.90 -4.51 -14.80
CA LYS A 111 8.95 -3.78 -15.52
C LYS A 111 10.15 -3.47 -14.63
N GLN A 112 9.93 -2.93 -13.42
CA GLN A 112 11.02 -2.61 -12.47
C GLN A 112 11.81 -3.85 -12.06
N ILE A 113 11.14 -4.98 -11.84
CA ILE A 113 11.79 -6.26 -11.54
C ILE A 113 12.68 -6.69 -12.71
N HIS A 114 12.20 -6.55 -13.95
CA HIS A 114 12.94 -6.93 -15.14
C HIS A 114 14.19 -6.05 -15.34
N GLU A 115 14.04 -4.74 -15.21
CA GLU A 115 15.15 -3.77 -15.29
C GLU A 115 16.21 -4.04 -14.21
N THR A 116 15.77 -4.28 -12.97
CA THR A 116 16.67 -4.59 -11.85
C THR A 116 17.45 -5.88 -12.12
N ARG A 117 16.77 -6.95 -12.59
CA ARG A 117 17.43 -8.22 -12.93
C ARG A 117 18.47 -8.05 -14.03
N SER A 118 18.11 -7.34 -15.11
CA SER A 118 19.02 -7.09 -16.22
C SER A 118 20.24 -6.29 -15.79
N SER A 119 20.05 -5.26 -14.96
CA SER A 119 21.15 -4.47 -14.40
C SER A 119 22.09 -5.32 -13.54
N LEU A 120 21.54 -6.17 -12.66
CA LEU A 120 22.33 -7.07 -11.82
C LEU A 120 23.10 -8.09 -12.65
N GLU A 121 22.48 -8.67 -13.68
CA GLU A 121 23.15 -9.60 -14.58
C GLU A 121 24.35 -8.95 -15.28
N LYS A 122 24.17 -7.72 -15.78
CA LYS A 122 25.27 -6.94 -16.38
C LYS A 122 26.41 -6.68 -15.37
N GLN A 123 26.10 -6.25 -14.15
CA GLN A 123 27.11 -6.02 -13.10
C GLN A 123 27.88 -7.30 -12.74
N ILE A 124 27.20 -8.45 -12.69
CA ILE A 124 27.83 -9.75 -12.45
C ILE A 124 28.81 -10.09 -13.58
N GLN A 125 28.42 -9.90 -14.84
CA GLN A 125 29.30 -10.17 -15.99
C GLN A 125 30.52 -9.25 -16.02
N GLU A 126 30.33 -7.96 -15.76
CA GLU A 126 31.42 -6.98 -15.68
C GLU A 126 32.41 -7.33 -14.56
N THR A 127 31.89 -7.68 -13.37
CA THR A 127 32.72 -8.10 -12.23
C THR A 127 33.51 -9.36 -12.56
N ARG A 128 32.86 -10.36 -13.16
CA ARG A 128 33.51 -11.62 -13.55
C ARG A 128 34.63 -11.38 -14.56
N SER A 129 34.37 -10.60 -15.60
CA SER A 129 35.37 -10.26 -16.62
C SER A 129 36.55 -9.50 -16.01
N GLY A 130 36.28 -8.56 -15.08
CA GLY A 130 37.31 -7.85 -14.33
C GLY A 130 38.20 -8.78 -13.52
N LEU A 131 37.61 -9.74 -12.79
CA LEU A 131 38.34 -10.74 -12.03
C LEU A 131 39.16 -11.67 -12.92
N GLU A 132 38.60 -12.14 -14.04
CA GLU A 132 39.32 -12.98 -15.01
C GLU A 132 40.57 -12.26 -15.55
N LYS A 133 40.45 -10.96 -15.86
CA LYS A 133 41.58 -10.13 -16.28
C LYS A 133 42.64 -9.99 -15.18
N GLN A 134 42.24 -9.68 -13.95
CA GLN A 134 43.17 -9.55 -12.82
C GLN A 134 43.94 -10.85 -12.54
N VAL A 135 43.25 -12.00 -12.62
CA VAL A 135 43.89 -13.32 -12.49
C VAL A 135 44.93 -13.53 -13.58
N HIS A 136 44.60 -13.19 -14.84
CA HIS A 136 45.54 -13.34 -15.95
C HIS A 136 46.77 -12.45 -15.81
N GLU A 137 46.57 -11.18 -15.47
CA GLU A 137 47.66 -10.20 -15.23
C GLU A 137 48.57 -10.65 -14.08
N THR A 138 47.98 -11.10 -12.97
CA THR A 138 48.72 -11.61 -11.81
C THR A 138 49.56 -12.83 -12.20
N ARG A 139 48.97 -13.79 -12.93
CA ARG A 139 49.67 -14.99 -13.39
C ARG A 139 50.84 -14.64 -14.30
N SER A 140 50.63 -13.77 -15.29
CA SER A 140 51.68 -13.34 -16.21
C SER A 140 52.82 -12.62 -15.47
N GLY A 141 52.48 -11.77 -14.50
CA GLY A 141 53.46 -11.11 -13.62
C GLY A 141 54.31 -12.11 -12.83
N LEU A 142 53.68 -13.12 -12.23
CA LEU A 142 54.38 -14.19 -11.50
C LEU A 142 55.27 -15.02 -12.43
N GLU A 143 54.80 -15.39 -13.61
CA GLU A 143 55.60 -16.13 -14.61
C GLU A 143 56.86 -15.34 -14.99
N LYS A 144 56.73 -14.02 -15.21
CA LYS A 144 57.88 -13.15 -15.48
C LYS A 144 58.86 -13.10 -14.31
N GLN A 145 58.37 -12.91 -13.08
CA GLN A 145 59.23 -12.89 -11.88
C GLN A 145 59.98 -14.21 -11.68
N ILE A 146 59.33 -15.34 -11.94
CA ILE A 146 59.96 -16.67 -11.89
C ILE A 146 61.08 -16.76 -12.93
N HIS A 147 60.84 -16.34 -14.17
CA HIS A 147 61.86 -16.34 -15.23
C HIS A 147 63.06 -15.46 -14.91
N GLU A 148 62.82 -14.24 -14.43
CA GLU A 148 63.88 -13.30 -14.03
C GLU A 148 64.71 -13.86 -12.87
N THR A 149 64.05 -14.41 -11.85
CA THR A 149 64.72 -15.05 -10.70
C THR A 149 65.59 -16.22 -11.15
N ARG A 150 65.05 -17.10 -12.00
CA ARG A 150 65.78 -18.26 -12.52
C ARG A 150 67.01 -17.83 -13.33
N SER A 151 66.86 -16.87 -14.22
CA SER A 151 67.99 -16.35 -15.03
C SER A 151 69.07 -15.71 -14.14
N GLY A 152 68.66 -14.95 -13.11
CA GLY A 152 69.58 -14.38 -12.12
C GLY A 152 70.37 -15.46 -11.37
N LEU A 153 69.70 -16.52 -10.93
CA LEU A 153 70.35 -17.66 -10.26
C LEU A 153 71.31 -18.41 -11.20
N GLU A 154 70.92 -18.66 -12.45
CA GLU A 154 71.77 -19.30 -13.46
C GLU A 154 73.07 -18.49 -13.69
N LYS A 155 72.95 -17.16 -13.77
CA LYS A 155 74.10 -16.26 -13.88
C LYS A 155 75.02 -16.33 -12.65
N GLN A 156 74.45 -16.25 -11.44
CA GLN A 156 75.22 -16.35 -10.19
C GLN A 156 75.97 -17.68 -10.07
N ILE A 157 75.33 -18.79 -10.49
CA ILE A 157 75.96 -20.11 -10.51
C ILE A 157 77.15 -20.13 -11.49
N HIS A 158 76.99 -19.59 -12.70
CA HIS A 158 78.08 -19.50 -13.69
C HIS A 158 79.25 -18.63 -13.20
N GLU A 159 78.97 -17.47 -12.63
CA GLU A 159 80.00 -16.58 -12.06
C GLU A 159 80.75 -17.26 -10.92
N THR A 160 80.03 -17.93 -10.01
CA THR A 160 80.62 -18.68 -8.89
C THR A 160 81.51 -19.81 -9.39
N ARG A 161 81.03 -20.61 -10.36
CA ARG A 161 81.79 -21.72 -10.95
C ARG A 161 83.06 -21.22 -11.64
N SER A 162 82.96 -20.19 -12.47
CA SER A 162 84.11 -19.60 -13.16
C SER A 162 85.15 -19.04 -12.16
N GLY A 163 84.67 -18.39 -11.10
CA GLY A 163 85.54 -17.90 -10.02
C GLY A 163 86.26 -19.02 -9.27
N LEU A 164 85.60 -20.16 -9.05
CA LEU A 164 86.22 -21.35 -8.46
C LEU A 164 87.27 -21.96 -9.40
N GLU A 165 86.96 -22.11 -10.69
CA GLU A 165 87.89 -22.65 -11.71
C GLU A 165 89.17 -21.80 -11.80
N LEU A 166 89.05 -20.47 -11.81
CA LEU A 166 90.20 -19.54 -11.77
C LEU A 166 91.04 -19.73 -10.51
N LYS A 167 90.41 -19.79 -9.33
CA LYS A 167 91.12 -20.00 -8.05
C LYS A 167 91.83 -21.35 -8.00
N MET A 168 91.24 -22.41 -8.56
CA MET A 168 91.87 -23.72 -8.65
C MET A 168 93.10 -23.69 -9.57
N SER A 169 92.99 -23.07 -10.75
CA SER A 169 94.12 -22.92 -11.68
C SER A 169 95.27 -22.10 -11.08
N GLU A 170 94.95 -21.03 -10.35
CA GLU A 170 95.95 -20.24 -9.62
C GLU A 170 96.65 -21.09 -8.54
N LEU A 171 95.88 -21.88 -7.79
CA LEU A 171 96.41 -22.76 -6.75
C LEU A 171 97.32 -23.84 -7.34
N GLU A 172 96.89 -24.49 -8.43
CA GLU A 172 97.70 -25.48 -9.17
C GLU A 172 99.02 -24.87 -9.63
N THR A 173 98.97 -23.68 -10.26
CA THR A 173 100.17 -22.97 -10.72
C THR A 173 101.12 -22.65 -9.55
N ARG A 174 100.57 -22.15 -8.43
CA ARG A 174 101.35 -21.86 -7.21
C ARG A 174 101.97 -23.11 -6.61
N LEU A 175 101.26 -24.23 -6.60
CA LEU A 175 101.77 -25.52 -6.09
C LEU A 175 102.88 -26.06 -6.98
N VAL A 176 102.70 -26.07 -8.30
CA VAL A 176 103.72 -26.48 -9.27
C VAL A 176 104.98 -25.63 -9.09
N PHE A 177 104.84 -24.31 -8.96
CA PHE A 177 105.98 -23.42 -8.73
C PHE A 177 106.70 -23.71 -7.40
N LYS A 178 105.96 -23.87 -6.30
CA LYS A 178 106.54 -24.19 -4.98
C LYS A 178 107.23 -25.56 -4.94
N LEU A 179 106.62 -26.58 -5.53
CA LEU A 179 107.19 -27.93 -5.60
C LEU A 179 108.43 -27.95 -6.50
N GLY A 180 108.38 -27.27 -7.65
CA GLY A 180 109.55 -27.10 -8.52
C GLY A 180 110.70 -26.41 -7.79
N ALA A 181 110.43 -25.32 -7.06
CA ALA A 181 111.43 -24.65 -6.24
C ALA A 181 112.02 -25.55 -5.14
N MET A 182 111.20 -26.36 -4.46
CA MET A 182 111.68 -27.35 -3.48
C MET A 182 112.59 -28.41 -4.13
N ILE A 183 112.21 -28.96 -5.28
CA ILE A 183 113.01 -29.97 -5.98
C ILE A 183 114.37 -29.40 -6.39
N VAL A 184 114.40 -28.18 -6.93
CA VAL A 184 115.67 -27.50 -7.26
C VAL A 184 116.52 -27.31 -5.98
N ALA A 185 115.91 -26.84 -4.90
CA ALA A 185 116.60 -26.66 -3.62
C ALA A 185 117.17 -27.99 -3.07
N THR A 186 116.41 -29.07 -3.06
CA THR A 186 116.89 -30.38 -2.57
C THR A 186 117.98 -30.97 -3.46
N VAL A 187 117.85 -30.87 -4.79
CA VAL A 187 118.87 -31.32 -5.74
C VAL A 187 120.17 -30.51 -5.58
N THR A 188 120.08 -29.19 -5.43
CA THR A 188 121.27 -28.35 -5.18
C THR A 188 121.97 -28.71 -3.88
N ILE A 189 121.21 -28.92 -2.79
CA ILE A 189 121.76 -29.38 -1.51
C ILE A 189 122.46 -30.74 -1.68
N ALA A 190 121.80 -31.72 -2.30
CA ALA A 190 122.39 -33.05 -2.53
C ALA A 190 123.67 -32.98 -3.38
N ALA A 191 123.70 -32.17 -4.44
CA ALA A 191 124.89 -31.96 -5.26
C ALA A 191 126.04 -31.32 -4.47
N THR A 192 125.75 -30.32 -3.63
CA THR A 192 126.77 -29.70 -2.77
C THR A 192 127.34 -30.70 -1.75
N LEU A 193 126.50 -31.52 -1.12
CA LEU A 193 126.95 -32.57 -0.19
C LEU A 193 127.81 -33.63 -0.87
N LEU A 194 127.42 -34.11 -2.07
CA LEU A 194 128.21 -35.05 -2.85
C LEU A 194 129.60 -34.48 -3.19
N SER A 195 129.65 -33.21 -3.58
CA SER A 195 130.93 -32.53 -3.88
C SER A 195 131.84 -32.37 -2.66
N LEU A 196 131.26 -32.28 -1.46
CA LEU A 196 131.99 -32.22 -0.19
C LEU A 196 132.56 -33.60 0.18
N LEU A 197 131.78 -34.67 -0.03
CA LEU A 197 132.15 -36.06 0.28
C LEU A 197 133.26 -36.61 -0.64
N ILE A 198 133.31 -36.16 -1.90
CA ILE A 198 134.41 -36.50 -2.84
C ILE A 198 135.72 -35.78 -2.48
N LYS A 199 135.64 -34.67 -1.72
CA LYS A 199 136.81 -33.86 -1.31
C LYS A 199 137.39 -34.23 0.06
N THR A 200 136.73 -35.09 0.82
CA THR A 200 137.21 -35.70 2.07
C THR A 200 137.73 -37.10 1.83
#